data_AF-A0AAW5JTV9-F1
#
_entry.id   AF-A0AAW5JTV9-F1
#
_cell.length_a   1.000
_cell.length_b   1.000
_cell.length_c   1.000
_cell.angle_alpha   90.00
_cell.angle_beta   90.00
_cell.angle_gamma   90.00
#
_symmetry.space_group_name_H-M   'P 1'
#
loop_
_entity.id
_entity.type
_entity.pdbx_description
1 polymer ?
#
loop_
_entity_poly.entity_id
_entity_poly.type
_entity_poly.pdbx_seq_one_letter_code
_entity_poly.pdbx_strand_id
1 'polypeptide(L)' 'MSIRQAVRLNPPAPPQSGKIILVGRTGYAFRLLADGTAQLIELTVNGTFTLAGIQAKDLETFAYLLQNEIGDTR' A
#
# COMPACT_ATOMS: atom_id res chain seq x y z
N MET A 1 -45.67 -21.64 -13.73
CA MET A 1 -44.67 -21.75 -12.63
C MET A 1 -43.35 -21.20 -13.17
N SER A 2 -42.94 -20.00 -12.74
CA SER A 2 -41.65 -19.41 -13.15
C SER A 2 -40.61 -19.61 -12.07
N ILE A 3 -39.53 -20.31 -12.42
CA ILE A 3 -38.40 -20.59 -11.54
C ILE A 3 -37.50 -19.35 -11.52
N ARG A 4 -37.33 -18.72 -10.35
CA ARG A 4 -36.42 -17.58 -10.21
C ARG A 4 -34.98 -18.11 -10.26
N GLN A 5 -34.26 -17.85 -11.36
CA GLN A 5 -32.82 -18.08 -11.44
C GLN A 5 -32.13 -17.25 -10.34
N ALA A 6 -31.41 -17.92 -9.45
CA ALA A 6 -30.52 -17.26 -8.52
C ALA A 6 -29.37 -16.64 -9.33
N VAL A 7 -29.33 -15.31 -9.40
CA VAL A 7 -28.20 -14.57 -9.96
C VAL A 7 -27.00 -14.86 -9.06
N ARG A 8 -26.05 -15.66 -9.54
CA ARG A 8 -24.79 -15.91 -8.85
C ARG A 8 -23.96 -14.63 -8.94
N LEU A 9 -24.06 -13.78 -7.91
CA LEU A 9 -23.19 -12.62 -7.78
C LEU A 9 -21.77 -13.13 -7.57
N ASN A 10 -20.87 -12.84 -8.50
CA ASN A 10 -19.45 -13.04 -8.23
C ASN A 10 -19.08 -12.11 -7.06
N PRO A 11 -18.45 -12.63 -5.99
CA PRO A 11 -17.99 -11.77 -4.92
C PRO A 11 -17.06 -10.71 -5.51
N PRO A 12 -17.16 -9.44 -5.07
CA PRO A 12 -16.24 -8.41 -5.52
C PRO A 12 -14.80 -8.86 -5.27
N ALA A 13 -13.90 -8.53 -6.20
CA ALA A 13 -12.49 -8.88 -6.06
C ALA A 13 -11.98 -8.39 -4.69
N PRO A 14 -11.12 -9.16 -4.00
CA PRO A 14 -10.55 -8.73 -2.74
C PRO A 14 -9.96 -7.34 -2.89
N PRO A 15 -10.12 -6.44 -1.89
CA PRO A 15 -9.50 -5.14 -1.96
C PRO A 15 -8.00 -5.34 -2.17
N GLN A 16 -7.48 -4.80 -3.27
CA GLN A 16 -6.04 -4.74 -3.58
C GLN A 16 -5.36 -3.69 -2.68
N SER A 17 -5.83 -3.55 -1.44
CA SER A 17 -5.39 -2.55 -0.50
C SER A 17 -4.01 -2.94 -0.02
N GLY A 18 -3.01 -2.32 -0.64
CA GLY A 18 -1.63 -2.38 -0.17
C GLY A 18 -1.50 -1.99 1.30
N LYS A 19 -0.50 -2.53 1.99
CA LYS A 19 -0.23 -2.21 3.40
C LYS A 19 0.23 -0.76 3.52
N ILE A 20 -0.42 0.01 4.39
CA ILE A 20 -0.04 1.40 4.66
C ILE A 20 0.84 1.47 5.90
N ILE A 21 2.00 2.12 5.79
CA ILE A 21 2.95 2.37 6.87
C ILE A 21 3.08 3.88 7.04
N LEU A 22 2.59 4.41 8.16
CA LEU A 22 2.64 5.83 8.46
C LEU A 22 4.06 6.29 8.78
N VAL A 23 4.47 7.44 8.23
CA VAL A 23 5.71 8.12 8.59
C VAL A 23 5.42 9.03 9.79
N GLY A 24 5.34 8.44 10.97
CA GLY A 24 5.03 9.16 12.21
C GLY A 24 3.71 9.95 12.12
N ARG A 25 3.71 11.21 12.60
CA ARG A 25 2.55 12.12 12.58
C ARG A 25 2.66 13.19 11.48
N THR A 26 3.35 12.88 10.39
CA THR A 26 3.70 13.89 9.36
C THR A 26 2.65 14.07 8.28
N GLY A 27 1.62 13.23 8.24
CA GLY A 27 0.66 13.19 7.14
C GLY A 27 1.16 12.38 5.93
N TYR A 28 2.36 11.81 5.96
CA TYR A 28 2.87 10.96 4.89
C TYR A 28 2.86 9.48 5.27
N ALA A 29 2.78 8.61 4.27
CA ALA A 29 2.84 7.17 4.44
C ALA A 29 3.47 6.47 3.23
N PHE A 30 3.97 5.26 3.44
CA PHE A 30 4.26 4.33 2.36
C PHE A 30 3.06 3.40 2.17
N ARG A 31 2.63 3.22 0.93
CA ARG A 31 1.68 2.16 0.54
C ARG A 31 2.46 1.06 -0.18
N LEU A 32 2.59 -0.09 0.46
CA LEU A 32 3.19 -1.31 -0.10
C LEU A 32 2.17 -2.07 -0.92
N LEU A 33 2.44 -2.30 -2.20
CA LEU A 33 1.55 -3.00 -3.12
C LEU A 33 1.84 -4.51 -3.12
N ALA A 34 0.89 -5.30 -3.62
CA ALA A 34 0.98 -6.76 -3.62
C ALA A 34 2.11 -7.31 -4.54
N ASP A 35 2.56 -6.50 -5.49
CA ASP A 35 3.67 -6.81 -6.40
C ASP A 35 5.06 -6.46 -5.80
N GLY A 36 5.10 -6.02 -4.54
CA GLY A 36 6.33 -5.62 -3.86
C GLY A 36 6.80 -4.20 -4.15
N THR A 37 6.12 -3.47 -5.04
CA THR A 37 6.38 -2.04 -5.25
C THR A 37 5.79 -1.22 -4.10
N ALA A 38 6.20 0.04 -4.00
CA ALA A 38 5.65 0.97 -3.02
C ALA A 38 5.26 2.30 -3.65
N GLN A 39 4.45 3.05 -2.92
CA GLN A 39 4.13 4.44 -3.22
C GLN A 39 4.39 5.30 -1.99
N LEU A 40 5.06 6.42 -2.16
CA LEU A 40 5.01 7.50 -1.18
C LEU A 40 3.71 8.26 -1.39
N ILE A 41 2.90 8.32 -0.34
CA ILE A 41 1.58 8.96 -0.37
C ILE A 41 1.47 10.05 0.69
N GLU A 42 0.76 11.11 0.34
CA GLU A 42 0.29 12.13 1.28
C GLU A 42 -1.16 11.82 1.68
N LEU A 43 -1.43 11.92 2.98
CA LEU A 43 -2.74 11.74 3.59
C LEU A 43 -3.30 13.11 3.96
N THR A 44 -4.34 13.52 3.26
CA THR A 44 -5.02 14.80 3.47
C THR A 44 -6.46 14.56 3.92
N VAL A 45 -7.13 15.62 4.38
CA VAL A 45 -8.58 15.58 4.68
C VAL A 45 -9.43 15.22 3.45
N ASN A 46 -8.92 15.47 2.25
CA ASN A 46 -9.58 15.20 0.98
C ASN A 46 -9.27 13.80 0.42
N GLY A 47 -8.44 13.01 1.12
CA GLY A 47 -8.04 11.67 0.71
C GLY A 47 -6.53 11.52 0.51
N THR A 48 -6.14 10.56 -0.32
CA THR A 48 -4.74 10.16 -0.53
C THR A 48 -4.21 10.63 -1.87
N PHE A 49 -3.03 11.25 -1.87
CA PHE A 49 -2.31 11.65 -3.09
C PHE A 49 -1.02 10.85 -3.23
N THR A 50 -0.78 10.29 -4.42
CA THR A 50 0.50 9.61 -4.70
C THR A 50 1.54 10.64 -5.13
N LEU A 51 2.62 10.74 -4.36
CA LEU A 51 3.73 11.64 -4.63
C LEU A 51 4.82 10.97 -5.47
N ALA A 52 5.08 9.68 -5.21
CA ALA A 52 6.07 8.91 -5.97
C ALA A 52 5.71 7.42 -5.99
N GLY A 53 6.04 6.76 -7.10
CA GLY A 53 6.11 5.31 -7.20
C GLY A 53 7.55 4.83 -6.98
N ILE A 54 7.70 3.70 -6.30
CA ILE A 54 8.99 3.14 -5.89
C ILE A 54 9.00 1.68 -6.34
N GLN A 55 9.99 1.31 -7.15
CA GLN A 55 10.14 -0.07 -7.60
C GLN A 55 10.60 -0.97 -6.44
N ALA A 56 10.27 -2.25 -6.51
CA ALA A 56 10.62 -3.22 -5.45
C ALA A 56 12.12 -3.18 -5.10
N LYS A 57 13.01 -3.18 -6.10
CA LYS A 57 14.47 -3.11 -5.90
C LYS A 57 14.93 -1.82 -5.18
N ASP A 58 14.27 -0.70 -5.46
CA ASP A 58 14.64 0.60 -4.92
C ASP A 58 14.14 0.71 -3.47
N LEU A 59 12.98 0.11 -3.20
CA LEU A 59 12.42 -0.03 -1.85
C LEU A 59 13.30 -0.93 -0.97
N GLU A 60 13.77 -2.06 -1.48
CA GLU A 60 14.71 -2.95 -0.77
C GLU A 60 16.01 -2.21 -0.43
N THR A 61 16.58 -1.49 -1.41
CA THR A 61 17.79 -0.68 -1.21
C THR A 61 17.55 0.41 -0.16
N PHE A 62 16.42 1.11 -0.23
CA PHE A 62 16.05 2.11 0.76
C PHE A 62 15.93 1.51 2.17
N ALA A 63 15.25 0.38 2.33
CA ALA A 63 15.08 -0.27 3.63
C ALA A 63 16.43 -0.69 4.23
N TYR A 64 17.31 -1.28 3.42
CA TYR A 64 18.66 -1.67 3.84
C TYR A 64 19.49 -0.46 4.29
N LEU A 65 19.53 0.61 3.49
CA LEU A 65 20.28 1.82 3.81
C LEU A 65 19.71 2.49 5.07
N LEU A 66 18.38 2.61 5.15
CA LEU A 66 17.72 3.18 6.32
C LEU A 66 18.10 2.41 7.57
N GLN A 67 18.00 1.07 7.55
CA GLN A 67 18.35 0.20 8.69
C GLN A 67 19.81 0.40 9.13
N ASN A 68 20.75 0.45 8.18
CA ASN A 68 22.16 0.68 8.48
C ASN A 68 22.38 2.06 9.13
N GLU A 69 21.73 3.12 8.63
CA GLU A 69 21.89 4.48 9.14
C GLU A 69 21.28 4.67 10.53
N ILE A 70 20.13 4.06 10.80
CA ILE A 70 19.49 4.15 12.13
C ILE A 70 20.17 3.23 13.17
N GLY A 71 21.14 2.41 12.75
CA GLY A 71 21.88 1.49 13.61
C GLY A 71 21.00 0.43 14.27
N ASP A 72 19.84 0.11 13.67
CA ASP A 72 18.85 -0.75 14.31
C ASP A 72 19.30 -2.21 14.20
N THR A 73 19.87 -2.66 15.32
CA THR A 73 20.22 -4.06 15.64
C THR A 73 19.13 -4.70 16.52
N ARG A 74 17.88 -4.25 16.39
CA ARG A 74 16.73 -4.84 17.08
C ARG A 74 16.11 -6.00 16.33
#